data_AF-A0A3N5PMV5-F1
#
_entry.id   AF-A0A3N5PMV5-F1
#
_cell.length_a   1.000
_cell.length_b   1.000
_cell.length_c   1.000
_cell.angle_alpha   90.00
_cell.angle_beta   90.00
_cell.angle_gamma   90.00
#
_symmetry.space_group_name_H-M   'P 1'
#
loop_
_entity.id
_entity.type
_entity.pdbx_description
1 polymer ?
#
loop_
_entity_poly.entity_id
_entity_poly.type
_entity_poly.pdbx_seq_one_letter_code
_entity_poly.pdbx_strand_id
1 'polypeptide(L)'
;MKTLFLLIVSIILISTSFSQVTPEAFVGMLPAIPGNACLDQLAVKNAFFNKIDSISELIENERSRRDEEIDANSDVYEKQAMDKIAKQYGLSQEELEKLQNEDEMTEEETEALISKALQNSNNLSTEEIKNLEKLNKEGTEAWSEAYGDEKMAEIQSDPEKNQEEQLKNKNTYELGTLQKHILDSLKAVESKFAQQFAEIDKDPEAKIMIKNIDEWELEALALMGEGNNAKAIALQEKINAEKEKYCNKYTPAYLDVLKRYDSYTKSCLPVCYRLEAISAQLTKLQTGVDMKQEPGLVGIGKVADYLGKLRGVYKYNLNKN
;
A
#
# COMPACT_ATOMS: atom_id res chain seq x y z
N MET A 1 22.62 -56.18 -15.26
CA MET A 1 23.19 -54.85 -14.88
C MET A 1 22.88 -53.78 -15.94
N LYS A 2 21.60 -53.55 -16.27
CA LYS A 2 21.17 -52.43 -17.14
C LYS A 2 19.83 -51.81 -16.72
N THR A 3 19.16 -52.38 -15.72
CA THR A 3 17.86 -51.92 -15.20
C THR A 3 17.97 -51.19 -13.85
N LEU A 4 19.18 -51.04 -13.30
CA LEU A 4 19.41 -50.38 -11.99
C LEU A 4 19.97 -48.95 -12.10
N PHE A 5 20.19 -48.44 -13.32
CA PHE A 5 20.73 -47.09 -13.54
C PHE A 5 19.67 -46.06 -13.99
N LEU A 6 18.45 -46.51 -14.28
CA LEU A 6 17.34 -45.65 -14.73
C LEU A 6 16.41 -45.18 -13.60
N LEU A 7 16.63 -45.65 -12.36
CA LEU A 7 15.78 -45.33 -11.21
C LEU A 7 16.40 -44.33 -10.22
N ILE A 8 17.64 -43.88 -10.47
CA ILE A 8 18.37 -42.94 -9.59
C ILE A 8 18.45 -41.51 -10.18
N VAL A 9 17.99 -41.29 -11.42
CA VAL A 9 17.99 -39.96 -12.06
C VAL A 9 16.65 -39.21 -11.91
N SER A 10 15.63 -39.83 -11.31
CA SER A 10 14.29 -39.22 -11.18
C SER A 10 14.01 -38.59 -9.81
N ILE A 11 15.01 -38.51 -8.93
CA ILE A 11 14.89 -37.91 -7.59
C ILE A 11 16.11 -37.01 -7.44
N ILE A 12 15.90 -35.75 -7.03
CA ILE A 12 16.87 -34.62 -7.02
C ILE A 12 16.84 -33.78 -8.30
N LEU A 13 15.63 -33.39 -8.71
CA LEU A 13 15.35 -32.02 -9.15
C LEU A 13 14.22 -31.51 -8.27
N ILE A 14 14.45 -31.49 -6.94
CA ILE A 14 13.84 -30.46 -6.11
C ILE A 14 14.63 -29.21 -6.44
N SER A 15 14.35 -28.63 -7.61
CA SER A 15 14.53 -27.21 -7.78
C SER A 15 13.78 -26.60 -6.62
N THR A 16 14.50 -25.92 -5.72
CA THR A 16 13.95 -24.79 -5.00
C THR A 16 13.53 -23.78 -6.07
N SER A 17 12.41 -24.07 -6.75
CA SER A 17 11.55 -23.02 -7.24
C SER A 17 11.21 -22.23 -5.99
N PHE A 18 11.98 -21.16 -5.75
CA PHE A 18 11.45 -19.98 -5.12
C PHE A 18 10.21 -19.65 -5.94
N SER A 19 9.07 -20.23 -5.54
CA SER A 19 7.79 -19.75 -6.02
C SER A 19 7.78 -18.31 -5.56
N GLN A 20 7.99 -17.37 -6.47
CA GLN A 20 7.82 -15.95 -6.18
C GLN A 20 6.49 -15.81 -5.45
N VAL A 21 6.55 -15.23 -4.26
CA VAL A 21 5.36 -15.09 -3.43
C VAL A 21 4.55 -13.95 -4.06
N THR A 22 3.43 -14.28 -4.69
CA THR A 22 2.61 -13.27 -5.37
C THR A 22 1.43 -12.83 -4.49
N PRO A 23 0.89 -11.62 -4.69
CA PRO A 23 -0.37 -11.22 -4.07
C PRO A 23 -1.50 -12.23 -4.33
N GLU A 24 -1.58 -12.84 -5.52
CA GLU A 24 -2.59 -13.86 -5.83
C GLU A 24 -2.44 -15.11 -4.95
N ALA A 25 -1.20 -15.50 -4.62
CA ALA A 25 -0.95 -16.61 -3.72
C ALA A 25 -1.56 -16.32 -2.34
N PHE A 26 -1.38 -15.11 -1.81
CA PHE A 26 -2.01 -14.70 -0.55
C PHE A 26 -3.54 -14.62 -0.66
N VAL A 27 -4.08 -14.11 -1.77
CA VAL A 27 -5.52 -14.14 -2.02
C VAL A 27 -6.07 -15.56 -1.96
N GLY A 28 -5.36 -16.53 -2.55
CA GLY A 28 -5.73 -17.94 -2.51
C GLY A 28 -5.69 -18.57 -1.12
N MET A 29 -4.98 -17.96 -0.17
CA MET A 29 -4.92 -18.41 1.22
C MET A 29 -6.00 -17.82 2.12
N LEU A 30 -6.68 -16.75 1.68
CA LEU A 30 -7.68 -16.04 2.48
C LEU A 30 -8.80 -16.99 2.94
N PRO A 31 -9.20 -16.94 4.22
CA PRO A 31 -10.36 -17.70 4.66
C PRO A 31 -11.64 -17.13 4.02
N ALA A 32 -12.62 -17.99 3.79
CA ALA A 32 -13.91 -17.56 3.26
C ALA A 32 -14.62 -16.61 4.23
N ILE A 33 -15.26 -15.57 3.69
CA ILE A 33 -16.10 -14.66 4.49
C ILE A 33 -17.23 -15.46 5.13
N PRO A 34 -17.39 -15.43 6.47
CA PRO A 34 -18.45 -16.17 7.15
C PRO A 34 -19.84 -15.78 6.63
N GLY A 35 -20.71 -16.76 6.43
CA GLY A 35 -22.08 -16.53 5.99
C GLY A 35 -22.97 -15.91 7.08
N ASN A 36 -22.72 -16.27 8.35
CA ASN A 36 -23.44 -15.75 9.50
C ASN A 36 -22.53 -15.62 10.73
N ALA A 37 -21.81 -14.50 10.80
CA ALA A 37 -20.89 -14.24 11.90
C ALA A 37 -21.57 -14.01 13.28
N CYS A 38 -22.91 -13.90 13.33
CA CYS A 38 -23.66 -13.76 14.58
C CYS A 38 -23.85 -15.08 15.33
N LEU A 39 -23.91 -16.20 14.60
CA LEU A 39 -24.23 -17.53 15.16
C LEU A 39 -23.03 -18.47 15.25
N ASP A 40 -21.85 -18.04 14.78
CA ASP A 40 -20.67 -18.90 14.76
C ASP A 40 -20.14 -19.24 16.17
N GLN A 41 -19.78 -20.51 16.33
CA GLN A 41 -19.20 -21.04 17.56
C GLN A 41 -17.79 -20.48 17.81
N LEU A 42 -17.37 -20.42 19.08
CA LEU A 42 -16.05 -19.91 19.46
C LEU A 42 -14.91 -20.63 18.73
N ALA A 43 -15.00 -21.95 18.58
CA ALA A 43 -13.99 -22.73 17.88
C ALA A 43 -13.83 -22.31 16.40
N VAL A 44 -14.94 -22.01 15.72
CA VAL A 44 -14.95 -21.52 14.33
C VAL A 44 -14.32 -20.13 14.25
N LYS A 45 -14.69 -19.23 15.17
CA LYS A 45 -14.10 -17.89 15.28
C LYS A 45 -12.58 -17.96 15.50
N ASN A 46 -12.13 -18.79 16.44
CA ASN A 46 -10.71 -18.94 16.77
C ASN A 46 -9.92 -19.53 15.60
N ALA A 47 -10.44 -20.57 14.94
CA ALA A 47 -9.79 -21.13 13.76
C ALA A 47 -9.67 -20.09 12.62
N PHE A 48 -10.71 -19.28 12.43
CA PHE A 48 -10.71 -18.18 11.48
C PHE A 48 -9.66 -17.11 11.82
N PHE A 49 -9.60 -16.65 13.08
CA PHE A 49 -8.59 -15.69 13.52
C PHE A 49 -7.17 -16.23 13.40
N ASN A 50 -6.93 -17.47 13.81
CA ASN A 50 -5.63 -18.12 13.67
C ASN A 50 -5.19 -18.18 12.21
N LYS A 51 -6.12 -18.44 11.28
CA LYS A 51 -5.82 -18.45 9.85
C LYS A 51 -5.47 -17.04 9.36
N ILE A 52 -6.20 -16.01 9.79
CA ILE A 52 -5.87 -14.61 9.48
C ILE A 52 -4.49 -14.24 10.01
N ASP A 53 -4.22 -14.52 11.28
CA ASP A 53 -2.94 -14.20 11.94
C ASP A 53 -1.78 -14.86 11.22
N SER A 54 -1.92 -16.13 10.85
CA SER A 54 -0.91 -16.85 10.07
C SER A 54 -0.66 -16.22 8.70
N ILE A 55 -1.71 -15.76 8.00
CA ILE A 55 -1.53 -15.09 6.69
C ILE A 55 -0.91 -13.71 6.88
N SER A 56 -1.31 -12.96 7.91
CA SER A 56 -0.74 -11.65 8.24
C SER A 56 0.75 -11.75 8.52
N GLU A 57 1.18 -12.77 9.26
CA GLU A 57 2.60 -13.03 9.52
C GLU A 57 3.36 -13.37 8.23
N LEU A 58 2.80 -14.22 7.36
CA LEU A 58 3.44 -14.55 6.08
C LEU A 58 3.57 -13.31 5.16
N ILE A 59 2.55 -12.46 5.13
CA ILE A 59 2.57 -11.20 4.38
C ILE A 59 3.65 -10.27 4.93
N GLU A 60 3.71 -10.08 6.25
CA GLU A 60 4.67 -9.17 6.85
C GLU A 60 6.11 -9.66 6.66
N ASN A 61 6.36 -10.96 6.85
CA ASN A 61 7.67 -11.55 6.59
C ASN A 61 8.11 -11.35 5.13
N GLU A 62 7.20 -11.51 4.16
CA GLU A 62 7.52 -11.29 2.75
C GLU A 62 7.77 -9.81 2.42
N ARG A 63 7.01 -8.90 3.04
CA ARG A 63 7.24 -7.45 2.90
C ARG A 63 8.60 -7.06 3.48
N SER A 64 8.89 -7.47 4.72
CA SER A 64 10.18 -7.22 5.37
C SER A 64 11.34 -7.77 4.55
N ARG A 65 11.23 -9.00 4.02
CA ARG A 65 12.26 -9.58 3.15
C ARG A 65 12.54 -8.72 1.92
N ARG A 66 11.48 -8.20 1.27
CA ARG A 66 11.62 -7.35 0.07
C ARG A 66 12.14 -5.96 0.41
N ASP A 67 11.72 -5.40 1.53
CA ASP A 67 12.22 -4.12 2.03
C ASP A 67 13.73 -4.23 2.34
N GLU A 68 14.16 -5.31 3.01
CA GLU A 68 15.57 -5.61 3.23
C GLU A 68 16.36 -5.79 1.93
N GLU A 69 15.77 -6.40 0.90
CA GLU A 69 16.40 -6.54 -0.42
C GLU A 69 16.54 -5.19 -1.14
N ILE A 70 15.54 -4.31 -1.00
CA ILE A 70 15.59 -2.94 -1.52
C ILE A 70 16.69 -2.15 -0.81
N ASP A 71 16.72 -2.20 0.52
CA ASP A 71 17.69 -1.50 1.36
C ASP A 71 19.12 -1.98 1.10
N ALA A 72 19.34 -3.30 1.00
CA ALA A 72 20.66 -3.87 0.72
C ALA A 72 21.24 -3.43 -0.64
N ASN A 73 20.38 -3.05 -1.58
CA ASN A 73 20.79 -2.54 -2.90
C ASN A 73 20.66 -1.02 -3.02
N SER A 74 20.16 -0.33 -1.99
CA SER A 74 19.89 1.12 -1.99
C SER A 74 21.14 1.90 -2.36
N ASP A 75 22.24 1.73 -1.62
CA ASP A 75 23.50 2.46 -1.85
C ASP A 75 24.06 2.24 -3.26
N VAL A 76 23.89 1.03 -3.78
CA VAL A 76 24.35 0.68 -5.13
C VAL A 76 23.50 1.40 -6.17
N TYR A 77 22.17 1.40 -6.02
CA TYR A 77 21.27 2.10 -6.93
C TYR A 77 21.41 3.61 -6.83
N GLU A 78 21.59 4.15 -5.62
CA GLU A 78 21.83 5.57 -5.38
C GLU A 78 23.12 6.02 -6.02
N LYS A 79 24.23 5.31 -5.79
CA LYS A 79 25.51 5.64 -6.43
C LYS A 79 25.43 5.59 -7.94
N GLN A 80 24.79 4.56 -8.51
CA GLN A 80 24.58 4.45 -9.95
C GLN A 80 23.69 5.57 -10.50
N ALA A 81 22.66 5.97 -9.73
CA ALA A 81 21.76 7.05 -10.10
C ALA A 81 22.52 8.38 -10.10
N MET A 82 23.28 8.67 -9.04
CA MET A 82 24.10 9.87 -8.94
C MET A 82 25.14 9.94 -10.06
N ASP A 83 25.89 8.86 -10.30
CA ASP A 83 26.87 8.78 -11.39
C ASP A 83 26.23 9.08 -12.77
N LYS A 84 25.01 8.59 -13.02
CA LYS A 84 24.31 8.78 -14.30
C LYS A 84 23.66 10.14 -14.43
N ILE A 85 23.02 10.62 -13.37
CA ILE A 85 22.45 11.96 -13.24
C ILE A 85 23.55 12.97 -13.51
N ALA A 86 24.64 12.95 -12.77
CA ALA A 86 25.71 13.92 -12.95
C ALA A 86 26.35 13.94 -14.34
N LYS A 87 26.52 12.77 -14.96
CA LYS A 87 26.94 12.69 -16.37
C LYS A 87 25.91 13.36 -17.30
N GLN A 88 24.61 13.19 -17.04
CA GLN A 88 23.54 13.86 -17.77
C GLN A 88 23.56 15.38 -17.56
N TYR A 89 23.92 15.86 -16.36
CA TYR A 89 23.98 17.28 -16.00
C TYR A 89 25.36 17.93 -16.26
N GLY A 90 26.31 17.20 -16.86
CA GLY A 90 27.63 17.73 -17.21
C GLY A 90 28.54 18.02 -16.01
N LEU A 91 28.31 17.36 -14.86
CA LEU A 91 29.17 17.44 -13.69
C LEU A 91 30.36 16.49 -13.83
N SER A 92 31.52 16.91 -13.33
CA SER A 92 32.73 16.09 -13.26
C SER A 92 32.67 15.08 -12.10
N GLN A 93 33.52 14.05 -12.15
CA GLN A 93 33.59 13.04 -11.08
C GLN A 93 34.02 13.65 -9.73
N GLU A 94 34.88 14.68 -9.75
CA GLU A 94 35.32 15.41 -8.56
C GLU A 94 34.18 16.24 -7.93
N GLU A 95 33.32 16.83 -8.76
CA GLU A 95 32.11 17.52 -8.29
C GLU A 95 31.07 16.54 -7.73
N LEU A 96 31.04 15.31 -8.24
CA LEU A 96 30.20 14.24 -7.73
C LEU A 96 30.66 13.73 -6.36
N GLU A 97 31.96 13.52 -6.20
CA GLU A 97 32.56 13.06 -4.95
C GLU A 97 32.39 14.10 -3.83
N LYS A 98 32.36 15.40 -4.18
CA LYS A 98 31.99 16.45 -3.24
C LYS A 98 30.52 16.36 -2.82
N LEU A 99 29.59 16.23 -3.78
CA LEU A 99 28.15 16.08 -3.49
C LEU A 99 27.82 14.85 -2.65
N GLN A 100 28.59 13.76 -2.79
CA GLN A 100 28.41 12.54 -1.99
C GLN A 100 28.96 12.65 -0.56
N ASN A 101 29.77 13.66 -0.28
CA ASN A 101 30.35 13.94 1.04
C ASN A 101 29.82 15.30 1.54
N GLU A 102 28.52 15.37 1.86
CA GLU A 102 27.85 16.61 2.32
C GLU A 102 28.60 17.31 3.48
N ASP A 103 29.28 16.55 4.35
CA ASP A 103 30.08 17.09 5.46
C ASP A 103 31.29 17.93 5.02
N GLU A 104 31.71 17.85 3.74
CA GLU A 104 32.84 18.59 3.18
C GLU A 104 32.41 19.82 2.34
N MET A 105 31.11 20.10 2.20
CA MET A 105 30.60 21.19 1.38
C MET A 105 30.01 22.34 2.19
N THR A 106 30.25 23.56 1.76
CA THR A 106 29.49 24.72 2.23
C THR A 106 28.13 24.81 1.55
N GLU A 107 27.17 25.47 2.20
CA GLU A 107 25.84 25.76 1.63
C GLU A 107 25.96 26.48 0.27
N GLU A 108 26.91 27.41 0.15
CA GLU A 108 27.23 28.13 -1.08
C GLU A 108 27.81 27.22 -2.19
N GLU A 109 28.65 26.25 -1.85
CA GLU A 109 29.17 25.26 -2.80
C GLU A 109 28.06 24.29 -3.27
N THR A 110 27.14 23.95 -2.38
CA THR A 110 25.96 23.11 -2.67
C THR A 110 25.01 23.83 -3.63
N GLU A 111 24.68 25.09 -3.34
CA GLU A 111 23.86 25.94 -4.21
C GLU A 111 24.50 26.14 -5.60
N ALA A 112 25.82 26.33 -5.66
CA ALA A 112 26.53 26.52 -6.92
C ALA A 112 26.48 25.27 -7.82
N LEU A 113 26.61 24.08 -7.23
CA LEU A 113 26.54 22.82 -7.96
C LEU A 113 25.12 22.46 -8.42
N ILE A 114 24.11 22.70 -7.57
CA ILE A 114 22.70 22.58 -7.95
C ILE A 114 22.36 23.58 -9.07
N SER A 115 22.79 24.83 -8.96
CA SER A 115 22.57 25.87 -9.98
C SER A 115 23.21 25.50 -11.32
N LYS A 116 24.45 24.98 -11.29
CA LYS A 116 25.15 24.51 -12.48
C LYS A 116 24.44 23.33 -13.15
N ALA A 117 23.96 22.36 -12.38
CA ALA A 117 23.18 21.25 -12.91
C ALA A 117 21.85 21.73 -13.55
N LEU A 118 21.12 22.62 -12.89
CA LEU A 118 19.86 23.17 -13.41
C LEU A 118 20.06 24.03 -14.67
N GLN A 119 21.13 24.83 -14.72
CA GLN A 119 21.50 25.59 -15.93
C GLN A 119 21.85 24.67 -17.09
N ASN A 120 22.65 23.62 -16.85
CA ASN A 120 23.11 22.70 -17.89
C ASN A 120 22.02 21.80 -18.47
N SER A 121 20.99 21.48 -17.69
CA SER A 121 19.90 20.60 -18.15
C SER A 121 18.76 21.32 -18.83
N ASN A 122 18.40 22.51 -18.33
CA ASN A 122 17.09 23.07 -18.60
C ASN A 122 17.14 24.50 -19.16
N ASN A 123 18.35 25.05 -19.39
CA ASN A 123 18.56 26.47 -19.76
C ASN A 123 17.85 27.45 -18.80
N LEU A 124 17.62 27.05 -17.55
CA LEU A 124 16.98 27.90 -16.54
C LEU A 124 17.93 29.03 -16.15
N SER A 125 17.37 30.23 -16.03
CA SER A 125 18.08 31.39 -15.51
C SER A 125 18.27 31.27 -14.00
N THR A 126 19.33 31.91 -13.48
CA THR A 126 19.61 32.00 -12.04
C THR A 126 18.45 32.61 -11.25
N GLU A 127 17.60 33.42 -11.90
CA GLU A 127 16.44 34.06 -11.28
C GLU A 127 15.25 33.11 -11.13
N GLU A 128 15.06 32.20 -12.08
CA GLU A 128 14.04 31.14 -12.00
C GLU A 128 14.38 30.12 -10.91
N ILE A 129 15.66 29.78 -10.75
CA ILE A 129 16.16 28.89 -9.70
C ILE A 129 15.90 29.47 -8.30
N LYS A 130 16.14 30.78 -8.10
CA LYS A 130 15.85 31.47 -6.82
C LYS A 130 14.38 31.61 -6.47
N ASN A 131 13.49 31.50 -7.46
CA ASN A 131 12.04 31.55 -7.24
C ASN A 131 11.49 30.17 -6.86
N LEU A 132 12.08 29.10 -7.40
CA LEU A 132 11.79 27.70 -7.03
C LEU A 132 12.02 27.43 -5.54
N GLU A 133 13.15 27.90 -4.99
CA GLU A 133 13.53 27.74 -3.58
C GLU A 133 12.51 28.36 -2.59
N LYS A 134 11.68 29.30 -3.07
CA LYS A 134 10.71 30.03 -2.25
C LYS A 134 9.30 29.42 -2.27
N LEU A 135 9.08 28.35 -3.04
CA LEU A 135 7.77 27.71 -3.16
C LEU A 135 7.49 26.80 -1.96
N ASN A 136 6.23 26.77 -1.51
CA ASN A 136 5.75 25.75 -0.58
C ASN A 136 5.35 24.46 -1.35
N LYS A 137 4.89 23.41 -0.66
CA LYS A 137 4.54 22.12 -1.31
C LYS A 137 3.51 22.26 -2.43
N GLU A 138 2.44 23.05 -2.22
CA GLU A 138 1.40 23.30 -3.23
C GLU A 138 1.95 24.13 -4.42
N GLY A 139 2.80 25.12 -4.14
CA GLY A 139 3.49 25.90 -5.17
C GLY A 139 4.49 25.08 -5.99
N THR A 140 5.18 24.13 -5.35
CA THR A 140 6.13 23.21 -6.01
C THR A 140 5.39 22.25 -6.94
N GLU A 141 4.23 21.74 -6.52
CA GLU A 141 3.39 20.86 -7.34
C GLU A 141 2.82 21.61 -8.57
N ALA A 142 2.31 22.83 -8.37
CA ALA A 142 1.83 23.68 -9.46
C ALA A 142 2.94 24.08 -10.44
N TRP A 143 4.14 24.38 -9.94
CA TRP A 143 5.30 24.67 -10.78
C TRP A 143 5.73 23.45 -11.62
N SER A 144 5.76 22.26 -11.04
CA SER A 144 6.10 21.03 -11.76
C SER A 144 5.09 20.68 -12.86
N GLU A 145 3.79 20.92 -12.62
CA GLU A 145 2.74 20.71 -13.63
C GLU A 145 2.87 21.74 -14.76
N ALA A 146 3.02 23.03 -14.44
CA ALA A 146 3.18 24.09 -15.44
C ALA A 146 4.45 23.93 -16.27
N TYR A 147 5.56 23.53 -15.65
CA TYR A 147 6.82 23.27 -16.33
C TYR A 147 6.72 22.07 -17.28
N GLY A 148 6.02 21.01 -16.87
CA GLY A 148 5.72 19.86 -17.74
C GLY A 148 4.91 20.27 -18.98
N ASP A 149 3.89 21.11 -18.79
CA ASP A 149 3.05 21.63 -19.87
C ASP A 149 3.84 22.54 -20.83
N GLU A 150 4.71 23.41 -20.30
CA GLU A 150 5.60 24.26 -21.09
C GLU A 150 6.57 23.41 -21.93
N LYS A 151 7.19 22.38 -21.34
CA LYS A 151 8.07 21.47 -22.07
C LYS A 151 7.33 20.69 -23.16
N MET A 152 6.07 20.31 -22.92
CA MET A 152 5.23 19.69 -23.95
C MET A 152 4.88 20.66 -25.08
N ALA A 153 4.66 21.95 -24.78
CA ALA A 153 4.44 22.99 -25.78
C ALA A 153 5.71 23.29 -26.60
N GLU A 154 6.89 23.29 -25.97
CA GLU A 154 8.18 23.40 -26.65
C GLU A 154 8.39 22.24 -27.64
N ILE A 155 8.13 20.99 -27.23
CA ILE A 155 8.23 19.80 -28.10
C ILE A 155 7.28 19.90 -29.30
N GLN A 156 6.07 20.44 -29.11
CA GLN A 156 5.10 20.64 -30.19
C GLN A 156 5.51 21.75 -31.17
N SER A 157 6.25 22.75 -30.71
CA SER A 157 6.62 23.92 -31.51
C SER A 157 7.89 23.71 -32.35
N ASP A 158 8.82 22.85 -31.92
CA ASP A 158 10.05 22.52 -32.66
C ASP A 158 10.42 21.02 -32.54
N PRO A 159 9.83 20.14 -33.37
CA PRO A 159 9.98 18.69 -33.27
C PRO A 159 11.35 18.13 -33.75
N GLU A 160 12.21 18.96 -34.34
CA GLU A 160 13.49 18.53 -34.93
C GLU A 160 14.69 18.78 -34.03
N LYS A 161 14.54 19.60 -32.98
CA LYS A 161 15.61 19.95 -32.03
C LYS A 161 15.70 18.92 -30.91
N ASN A 162 16.86 18.29 -30.71
CA ASN A 162 17.12 17.31 -29.63
C ASN A 162 16.04 16.20 -29.51
N GLN A 163 15.68 15.55 -30.62
CA GLN A 163 14.61 14.55 -30.69
C GLN A 163 14.65 13.46 -29.59
N GLU A 164 15.84 12.98 -29.21
CA GLU A 164 15.99 11.94 -28.19
C GLU A 164 15.60 12.45 -26.78
N GLU A 165 16.01 13.67 -26.44
CA GLU A 165 15.70 14.33 -25.18
C GLU A 165 14.21 14.73 -25.11
N GLN A 166 13.66 15.22 -26.22
CA GLN A 166 12.23 15.50 -26.34
C GLN A 166 11.37 14.24 -26.15
N LEU A 167 11.75 13.11 -26.77
CA LEU A 167 11.03 11.85 -26.63
C LEU A 167 11.10 11.34 -25.18
N LYS A 168 12.26 11.45 -24.53
CA LYS A 168 12.47 11.10 -23.12
C LYS A 168 11.59 11.94 -22.19
N ASN A 169 11.55 13.25 -22.38
CA ASN A 169 10.76 14.17 -21.56
C ASN A 169 9.26 13.91 -21.73
N LYS A 170 8.79 13.75 -22.97
CA LYS A 170 7.40 13.39 -23.26
C LYS A 170 6.99 12.07 -22.60
N ASN A 171 7.80 11.01 -22.76
CA ASN A 171 7.52 9.71 -22.15
C ASN A 171 7.50 9.79 -20.61
N THR A 172 8.40 10.57 -20.02
CA THR A 172 8.45 10.77 -18.56
C THR A 172 7.19 11.48 -18.05
N TYR A 173 6.74 12.53 -18.72
CA TYR A 173 5.52 13.25 -18.36
C TYR A 173 4.26 12.39 -18.52
N GLU A 174 4.11 11.67 -19.64
CA GLU A 174 2.96 10.80 -19.90
C GLU A 174 2.88 9.66 -18.87
N LEU A 175 4.02 9.03 -18.55
CA LEU A 175 4.09 7.98 -17.52
C LEU A 175 3.81 8.53 -16.12
N GLY A 176 4.34 9.71 -15.77
CA GLY A 176 4.09 10.37 -14.48
C GLY A 176 2.62 10.72 -14.29
N THR A 177 1.98 11.27 -15.32
CA THR A 177 0.54 11.55 -15.33
C THR A 177 -0.28 10.28 -15.14
N LEU A 178 0.09 9.20 -15.83
CA LEU A 178 -0.58 7.91 -15.70
C LEU A 178 -0.38 7.30 -14.29
N GLN A 179 0.82 7.42 -13.72
CA GLN A 179 1.11 6.97 -12.35
C GLN A 179 0.22 7.70 -11.33
N LYS A 180 0.15 9.04 -11.41
CA LYS A 180 -0.72 9.88 -10.57
C LYS A 180 -2.19 9.48 -10.71
N HIS A 181 -2.67 9.32 -11.94
CA HIS A 181 -4.05 8.91 -12.19
C HIS A 181 -4.39 7.55 -11.57
N ILE A 182 -3.48 6.57 -11.66
CA ILE A 182 -3.66 5.26 -11.03
C ILE A 182 -3.71 5.40 -9.50
N LEU A 183 -2.77 6.13 -8.89
CA LEU A 183 -2.73 6.36 -7.44
C LEU A 183 -4.01 7.03 -6.93
N ASP A 184 -4.47 8.09 -7.60
CA ASP A 184 -5.69 8.81 -7.26
C ASP A 184 -6.93 7.92 -7.38
N SER A 185 -6.99 7.10 -8.43
CA SER A 185 -8.08 6.14 -8.63
C SER A 185 -8.15 5.10 -7.51
N LEU A 186 -7.01 4.49 -7.15
CA LEU A 186 -6.92 3.52 -6.05
C LEU A 186 -7.33 4.17 -4.72
N LYS A 187 -6.80 5.37 -4.43
CA LYS A 187 -7.10 6.11 -3.20
C LYS A 187 -8.57 6.51 -3.11
N ALA A 188 -9.20 6.91 -4.20
CA ALA A 188 -10.61 7.28 -4.23
C ALA A 188 -11.51 6.09 -3.90
N VAL A 189 -11.23 4.91 -4.48
CA VAL A 189 -12.00 3.69 -4.20
C VAL A 189 -11.79 3.23 -2.75
N GLU A 190 -10.56 3.27 -2.25
CA GLU A 190 -10.24 2.93 -0.86
C GLU A 190 -10.90 3.87 0.15
N SER A 191 -10.91 5.17 -0.14
CA SER A 191 -11.59 6.17 0.69
C SER A 191 -13.09 5.91 0.76
N LYS A 192 -13.70 5.47 -0.35
CA LYS A 192 -15.12 5.08 -0.37
C LYS A 192 -15.39 3.89 0.54
N PHE A 193 -14.56 2.84 0.50
CA PHE A 193 -14.72 1.70 1.41
C PHE A 193 -14.47 2.09 2.87
N ALA A 194 -13.44 2.90 3.14
CA ALA A 194 -13.16 3.40 4.48
C ALA A 194 -14.35 4.19 5.05
N GLN A 195 -14.99 5.04 4.23
CA GLN A 195 -16.21 5.75 4.59
C GLN A 195 -17.36 4.78 4.88
N GLN A 196 -17.62 3.80 4.02
CA GLN A 196 -18.69 2.82 4.22
C GLN A 196 -18.53 2.03 5.53
N PHE A 197 -17.31 1.59 5.86
CA PHE A 197 -17.05 0.96 7.16
C PHE A 197 -17.25 1.94 8.33
N ALA A 198 -16.81 3.18 8.17
CA ALA A 198 -16.95 4.21 9.21
C ALA A 198 -18.41 4.59 9.46
N GLU A 199 -19.27 4.60 8.43
CA GLU A 199 -20.70 4.86 8.55
C GLU A 199 -21.40 3.80 9.41
N ILE A 200 -21.03 2.52 9.25
CA ILE A 200 -21.51 1.42 10.09
C ILE A 200 -21.04 1.63 11.54
N ASP A 201 -19.77 1.95 11.74
CA ASP A 201 -19.16 2.12 13.07
C ASP A 201 -19.67 3.35 13.83
N LYS A 202 -20.08 4.40 13.11
CA LYS A 202 -20.49 5.68 13.70
C LYS A 202 -22.00 5.84 13.80
N ASP A 203 -22.79 4.81 13.48
CA ASP A 203 -24.24 4.84 13.62
C ASP A 203 -24.62 5.21 15.09
N PRO A 204 -25.34 6.31 15.34
CA PRO A 204 -25.78 6.69 16.67
C PRO A 204 -26.60 5.60 17.39
N GLU A 205 -27.38 4.81 16.64
CA GLU A 205 -28.16 3.72 17.23
C GLU A 205 -27.26 2.63 17.81
N ALA A 206 -26.10 2.38 17.20
CA ALA A 206 -25.11 1.41 17.71
C ALA A 206 -24.66 1.79 19.12
N LYS A 207 -24.41 3.09 19.35
CA LYS A 207 -24.02 3.62 20.66
C LYS A 207 -25.12 3.46 21.71
N ILE A 208 -26.38 3.66 21.30
CA ILE A 208 -27.54 3.49 22.18
C ILE A 208 -27.68 2.01 22.58
N MET A 209 -27.60 1.09 21.61
CA MET A 209 -27.69 -0.35 21.88
C MET A 209 -26.57 -0.82 22.82
N ILE A 210 -25.32 -0.43 22.56
CA ILE A 210 -24.17 -0.77 23.42
C ILE A 210 -24.38 -0.22 24.84
N LYS A 211 -24.78 1.05 24.95
CA LYS A 211 -25.05 1.68 26.26
C LYS A 211 -26.13 0.91 27.03
N ASN A 212 -27.23 0.55 26.38
CA ASN A 212 -28.30 -0.23 27.01
C ASN A 212 -27.79 -1.59 27.50
N ILE A 213 -26.98 -2.29 26.68
CA ILE A 213 -26.37 -3.57 27.03
C ILE A 213 -25.49 -3.41 28.28
N ASP A 214 -24.60 -2.40 28.30
CA ASP A 214 -23.69 -2.17 29.42
C ASP A 214 -24.44 -1.84 30.72
N GLU A 215 -25.46 -0.97 30.65
CA GLU A 215 -26.30 -0.62 31.80
C GLU A 215 -27.05 -1.84 32.37
N TRP A 216 -27.63 -2.67 31.50
CA TRP A 216 -28.35 -3.87 31.94
C TRP A 216 -27.39 -4.95 32.46
N GLU A 217 -26.19 -5.10 31.88
CA GLU A 217 -25.17 -6.03 32.39
C GLU A 217 -24.75 -5.68 33.83
N LEU A 218 -24.55 -4.39 34.13
CA LEU A 218 -24.24 -3.92 35.48
C LEU A 218 -25.38 -4.17 36.46
N GLU A 219 -26.63 -3.91 36.06
CA GLU A 219 -27.81 -4.16 36.89
C GLU A 219 -28.02 -5.67 37.14
N ALA A 220 -27.79 -6.52 36.14
CA ALA A 220 -27.90 -7.97 36.30
C ALA A 220 -26.87 -8.52 37.30
N LEU A 221 -25.64 -8.01 37.26
CA LEU A 221 -24.59 -8.35 38.22
C LEU A 221 -24.96 -7.94 39.66
N ALA A 222 -25.52 -6.75 39.84
CA ALA A 222 -25.98 -6.29 41.15
C ALA A 222 -27.10 -7.19 41.71
N LEU A 223 -28.11 -7.51 40.89
CA LEU A 223 -29.23 -8.37 41.28
C LEU A 223 -28.79 -9.80 41.65
N MET A 224 -27.79 -10.36 40.98
CA MET A 224 -27.21 -11.66 41.36
C MET A 224 -26.52 -11.58 42.72
N GLY A 225 -25.78 -10.51 43.01
CA GLY A 225 -25.16 -10.28 44.32
C GLY A 225 -26.16 -10.14 45.46
N GLU A 226 -27.37 -9.63 45.16
CA GLU A 226 -28.49 -9.52 46.10
C GLU A 226 -29.32 -10.81 46.24
N GLY A 227 -28.99 -11.88 45.51
CA GLY A 227 -29.72 -13.15 45.51
C GLY A 227 -31.04 -13.12 44.73
N ASN A 228 -31.28 -12.09 43.92
CA ASN A 228 -32.50 -11.93 43.12
C ASN A 228 -32.37 -12.59 41.73
N ASN A 229 -32.18 -13.92 41.74
CA ASN A 229 -31.87 -14.68 40.53
C ASN A 229 -32.94 -14.58 39.44
N ALA A 230 -34.23 -14.49 39.81
CA ALA A 230 -35.31 -14.41 38.84
C ALA A 230 -35.28 -13.12 38.01
N LYS A 231 -35.03 -11.96 38.65
CA LYS A 231 -34.90 -10.69 37.93
C LYS A 231 -33.61 -10.62 37.11
N ALA A 232 -32.51 -11.16 37.65
CA ALA A 232 -31.25 -11.24 36.92
C ALA A 232 -31.40 -12.08 35.64
N ILE A 233 -32.10 -13.22 35.69
CA ILE A 233 -32.37 -14.06 34.51
C ILE A 233 -33.19 -13.30 33.46
N ALA A 234 -34.29 -12.65 33.87
CA ALA A 234 -35.13 -11.88 32.94
C ALA A 234 -34.35 -10.73 32.28
N LEU A 235 -33.45 -10.08 33.02
CA LEU A 235 -32.59 -9.03 32.48
C LEU A 235 -31.53 -9.60 31.52
N GLN A 236 -31.00 -10.79 31.80
CA GLN A 236 -30.09 -11.50 30.90
C GLN A 236 -30.73 -11.86 29.56
N GLU A 237 -32.01 -12.26 29.55
CA GLU A 237 -32.77 -12.49 28.32
C GLU A 237 -32.87 -11.21 27.48
N LYS A 238 -33.13 -10.06 28.13
CA LYS A 238 -33.19 -8.75 27.48
C LYS A 238 -31.83 -8.32 26.90
N ILE A 239 -30.74 -8.55 27.63
CA ILE A 239 -29.36 -8.30 27.17
C ILE A 239 -29.07 -9.13 25.92
N ASN A 240 -29.38 -10.43 25.97
CA ASN A 240 -29.11 -11.34 24.86
C ASN A 240 -29.90 -10.95 23.60
N ALA A 241 -31.18 -10.56 23.76
CA ALA A 241 -32.00 -10.09 22.65
C ALA A 241 -31.44 -8.80 22.02
N GLU A 242 -30.94 -7.86 22.82
CA GLU A 242 -30.35 -6.62 22.30
C GLU A 242 -28.99 -6.86 21.63
N LYS A 243 -28.17 -7.78 22.15
CA LYS A 243 -26.93 -8.24 21.49
C LYS A 243 -27.21 -8.90 20.16
N GLU A 244 -28.22 -9.75 20.09
CA GLU A 244 -28.65 -10.39 18.85
C GLU A 244 -29.14 -9.34 17.84
N LYS A 245 -29.96 -8.38 18.28
CA LYS A 245 -30.42 -7.26 17.46
C LYS A 245 -29.25 -6.42 16.92
N TYR A 246 -28.29 -6.09 17.77
CA TYR A 246 -27.07 -5.36 17.39
C TYR A 246 -26.29 -6.14 16.33
N CYS A 247 -26.02 -7.42 16.58
CA CYS A 247 -25.28 -8.26 15.64
C CYS A 247 -26.01 -8.39 14.29
N ASN A 248 -27.30 -8.69 14.30
CA ASN A 248 -28.12 -8.88 13.10
C ASN A 248 -28.29 -7.59 12.29
N LYS A 249 -28.16 -6.42 12.92
CA LYS A 249 -28.19 -5.13 12.21
C LYS A 249 -26.85 -4.81 11.53
N TYR A 250 -25.74 -4.88 12.27
CA TYR A 250 -24.46 -4.34 11.81
C TYR A 250 -23.59 -5.37 11.07
N THR A 251 -23.68 -6.65 11.43
CA THR A 251 -22.89 -7.71 10.78
C THR A 251 -23.20 -7.85 9.29
N PRO A 252 -24.47 -7.95 8.84
CA PRO A 252 -24.75 -8.07 7.41
C PRO A 252 -24.26 -6.88 6.58
N ALA A 253 -24.40 -5.66 7.11
CA ALA A 253 -23.90 -4.45 6.47
C ALA A 253 -22.37 -4.48 6.33
N TYR A 254 -21.67 -4.90 7.37
CA TYR A 254 -20.21 -5.05 7.34
C TYR A 254 -19.77 -6.10 6.32
N LEU A 255 -20.39 -7.28 6.32
CA LEU A 255 -20.06 -8.36 5.40
C LEU A 255 -20.35 -8.00 3.95
N ASP A 256 -21.39 -7.19 3.68
CA ASP A 256 -21.66 -6.68 2.32
C ASP A 256 -20.54 -5.76 1.82
N VAL A 257 -20.12 -4.79 2.64
CA VAL A 257 -18.99 -3.91 2.29
C VAL A 257 -17.72 -4.72 2.10
N LEU A 258 -17.46 -5.70 2.97
CA LEU A 258 -16.29 -6.57 2.90
C LEU A 258 -16.26 -7.44 1.64
N LYS A 259 -17.39 -7.99 1.18
CA LYS A 259 -17.48 -8.77 -0.07
C LYS A 259 -17.15 -7.91 -1.30
N ARG A 260 -17.63 -6.66 -1.31
CA ARG A 260 -17.26 -5.71 -2.36
C ARG A 260 -15.79 -5.32 -2.28
N TYR A 261 -15.23 -5.20 -1.07
CA TYR A 261 -13.82 -4.90 -0.89
C TYR A 261 -12.93 -6.07 -1.34
N ASP A 262 -13.30 -7.33 -1.05
CA ASP A 262 -12.62 -8.54 -1.57
C ASP A 262 -12.57 -8.55 -3.10
N SER A 263 -13.71 -8.25 -3.74
CA SER A 263 -13.79 -8.18 -5.21
C SER A 263 -12.88 -7.08 -5.76
N TYR A 264 -12.85 -5.92 -5.10
CA TYR A 264 -11.94 -4.83 -5.45
C TYR A 264 -10.47 -5.26 -5.30
N THR A 265 -10.07 -5.81 -4.16
CA THR A 265 -8.70 -6.26 -3.88
C THR A 265 -8.20 -7.24 -4.93
N LYS A 266 -9.04 -8.19 -5.35
CA LYS A 266 -8.71 -9.12 -6.44
C LYS A 266 -8.56 -8.41 -7.78
N SER A 267 -9.48 -7.50 -8.10
CA SER A 267 -9.48 -6.79 -9.37
C SER A 267 -8.37 -5.74 -9.51
N CYS A 268 -7.83 -5.23 -8.40
CA CYS A 268 -6.81 -4.19 -8.41
C CYS A 268 -5.38 -4.75 -8.52
N LEU A 269 -5.16 -6.07 -8.37
CA LEU A 269 -3.81 -6.66 -8.46
C LEU A 269 -3.11 -6.36 -9.80
N PRO A 270 -3.75 -6.51 -10.99
CA PRO A 270 -3.12 -6.13 -12.25
C PRO A 270 -2.79 -4.63 -12.34
N VAL A 271 -3.59 -3.79 -11.69
CA VAL A 271 -3.35 -2.34 -11.61
C VAL A 271 -2.14 -2.04 -10.72
N CYS A 272 -1.96 -2.77 -9.62
CA CYS A 272 -0.79 -2.66 -8.75
C CYS A 272 0.51 -3.04 -9.49
N TYR A 273 0.50 -4.14 -10.25
CA TYR A 273 1.63 -4.50 -11.10
C TYR A 273 1.95 -3.43 -12.15
N ARG A 274 0.91 -2.85 -12.76
CA ARG A 274 1.09 -1.76 -13.72
C ARG A 274 1.70 -0.52 -13.06
N LEU A 275 1.27 -0.19 -11.84
CA LEU A 275 1.81 0.92 -11.08
C LEU A 275 3.31 0.73 -10.82
N GLU A 276 3.72 -0.44 -10.34
CA GLU A 276 5.13 -0.77 -10.09
C GLU A 276 5.96 -0.73 -11.38
N ALA A 277 5.43 -1.27 -12.49
CA ALA A 277 6.10 -1.22 -13.78
C ALA A 277 6.29 0.22 -14.28
N ILE A 278 5.29 1.09 -14.09
CA ILE A 278 5.40 2.51 -14.42
C ILE A 278 6.43 3.20 -13.52
N SER A 279 6.41 2.93 -12.21
CA SER A 279 7.40 3.45 -11.27
C SER A 279 8.82 3.07 -11.70
N ALA A 280 9.08 1.80 -12.00
CA ALA A 280 10.38 1.33 -12.47
C ALA A 280 10.80 1.98 -13.79
N GLN A 281 9.87 2.15 -14.74
CA GLN A 281 10.13 2.84 -16.00
C GLN A 281 10.47 4.33 -15.79
N LEU A 282 9.73 5.02 -14.91
CA LEU A 282 10.00 6.41 -14.55
C LEU A 282 11.37 6.57 -13.91
N THR A 283 11.70 5.73 -12.93
CA THR A 283 13.02 5.71 -12.31
C THR A 283 14.12 5.48 -13.34
N LYS A 284 13.94 4.53 -14.26
CA LYS A 284 14.90 4.27 -15.33
C LYS A 284 15.04 5.43 -16.31
N LEU A 285 13.95 6.11 -16.66
CA LEU A 285 14.01 7.30 -17.52
C LEU A 285 14.74 8.45 -16.81
N GLN A 286 14.42 8.70 -15.55
CA GLN A 286 14.97 9.82 -14.79
C GLN A 286 16.44 9.62 -14.43
N THR A 287 16.79 8.43 -13.93
CA THR A 287 18.13 8.14 -13.38
C THR A 287 19.02 7.35 -14.35
N GLY A 288 18.43 6.75 -15.39
CA GLY A 288 19.13 5.77 -16.24
C GLY A 288 19.37 4.42 -15.57
N VAL A 289 19.02 4.22 -14.29
CA VAL A 289 19.26 2.99 -13.52
C VAL A 289 18.06 2.05 -13.64
N ASP A 290 18.35 0.77 -13.88
CA ASP A 290 17.35 -0.29 -13.90
C ASP A 290 17.31 -0.96 -12.54
N MET A 291 16.33 -0.57 -11.70
CA MET A 291 16.15 -1.15 -10.38
C MET A 291 15.51 -2.54 -10.53
N LYS A 292 16.27 -3.58 -10.17
CA LYS A 292 15.75 -4.95 -10.16
C LYS A 292 15.03 -5.20 -8.86
N GLN A 293 13.73 -4.99 -8.86
CA GLN A 293 12.85 -5.30 -7.73
C GLN A 293 11.87 -6.41 -8.12
N GLU A 294 11.56 -7.29 -7.17
CA GLU A 294 10.53 -8.30 -7.37
C GLU A 294 9.14 -7.65 -7.42
N PRO A 295 8.34 -7.86 -8.49
CA PRO A 295 7.04 -7.24 -8.63
C PRO A 295 6.02 -7.85 -7.65
N GLY A 296 4.97 -7.08 -7.34
CA GLY A 296 3.81 -7.48 -6.55
C GLY A 296 3.77 -6.93 -5.12
N LEU A 297 4.77 -6.16 -4.69
CA LEU A 297 4.85 -5.61 -3.33
C LEU A 297 3.65 -4.70 -3.00
N VAL A 298 3.24 -3.84 -3.92
CA VAL A 298 2.04 -3.00 -3.80
C VAL A 298 0.78 -3.86 -3.67
N GLY A 299 0.68 -4.91 -4.49
CA GLY A 299 -0.43 -5.86 -4.44
C GLY A 299 -0.49 -6.59 -3.10
N ILE A 300 0.66 -7.02 -2.56
CA ILE A 300 0.76 -7.66 -1.24
C ILE A 300 0.24 -6.69 -0.16
N GLY A 301 0.59 -5.40 -0.24
CA GLY A 301 0.03 -4.36 0.62
C GLY A 301 -1.51 -4.29 0.56
N LYS A 302 -2.11 -4.36 -0.64
CA LYS A 302 -3.58 -4.36 -0.80
C LYS A 302 -4.25 -5.60 -0.21
N VAL A 303 -3.59 -6.76 -0.28
CA VAL A 303 -4.07 -7.98 0.39
C VAL A 303 -3.99 -7.83 1.92
N ALA A 304 -2.92 -7.21 2.43
CA ALA A 304 -2.77 -6.91 3.85
C ALA A 304 -3.89 -5.99 4.38
N ASP A 305 -4.19 -4.91 3.64
CA ASP A 305 -5.25 -3.96 3.98
C ASP A 305 -6.62 -4.66 4.05
N TYR A 306 -6.91 -5.53 3.07
CA TYR A 306 -8.12 -6.34 3.05
C TYR A 306 -8.17 -7.31 4.24
N LEU A 307 -7.06 -8.00 4.53
CA LEU A 307 -6.96 -8.94 5.63
C LEU A 307 -7.23 -8.28 6.99
N GLY A 308 -6.76 -7.04 7.16
CA GLY A 308 -7.08 -6.21 8.32
C GLY A 308 -8.59 -5.94 8.48
N LYS A 309 -9.33 -5.78 7.38
CA LYS A 309 -10.80 -5.70 7.41
C LYS A 309 -11.44 -7.08 7.58
N LEU A 310 -10.89 -8.13 6.99
CA LEU A 310 -11.39 -9.49 7.16
C LEU A 310 -11.35 -9.95 8.62
N ARG A 311 -10.37 -9.47 9.41
CA ARG A 311 -10.32 -9.68 10.86
C ARG A 311 -11.56 -9.12 11.59
N GLY A 312 -12.23 -8.12 11.03
CA GLY A 312 -13.39 -7.48 11.65
C GLY A 312 -14.73 -8.21 11.48
N VAL A 313 -14.80 -9.37 10.82
CA VAL A 313 -16.07 -10.04 10.50
C VAL A 313 -16.93 -10.39 11.72
N TYR A 314 -16.30 -10.61 12.89
CA TYR A 314 -17.00 -10.90 14.16
C TYR A 314 -17.15 -9.69 15.07
N LYS A 315 -16.75 -8.48 14.63
CA LYS A 315 -16.69 -7.26 15.47
C LYS A 315 -18.01 -6.94 16.16
N TYR A 316 -19.14 -7.17 15.49
CA TYR A 316 -20.46 -6.86 16.02
C TYR A 316 -21.14 -8.03 16.75
N ASN A 317 -20.46 -9.18 16.85
CA ASN A 317 -20.95 -10.28 17.67
C ASN A 317 -20.49 -10.09 19.12
N LEU A 318 -21.37 -9.49 19.92
CA LEU A 318 -21.14 -9.19 21.34
C LEU A 318 -21.42 -10.38 22.28
N ASN A 319 -21.79 -11.54 21.73
CA ASN A 319 -21.97 -12.75 22.52
C ASN A 319 -20.59 -13.26 22.92
N LYS A 320 -20.28 -13.17 24.22
CA LYS A 320 -19.13 -13.82 24.84
C LYS A 320 -19.39 -15.32 24.78
N ASN A 321 -18.73 -16.02 23.86
CA ASN A 321 -18.52 -17.45 24.01
C ASN A 321 -17.21 -17.66 24.77
#